data_AF-A0AAF0EXC3-F1
#
_entry.id   AF-A0AAF0EXC3-F1
#
_cell.length_a   1.000
_cell.length_b   1.000
_cell.length_c   1.000
_cell.angle_alpha   90.00
_cell.angle_beta   90.00
_cell.angle_gamma   90.00
#
_symmetry.space_group_name_H-M   'P 1'
#
loop_
_entity.id
_entity.type
_entity.pdbx_description
1 polymer ?
#
loop_
_entity_poly.entity_id
_entity_poly.type
_entity_poly.pdbx_seq_one_letter_code
_entity_poly.pdbx_strand_id
1 'polypeptide(L)'
;MQKADPTKPRFGMTPALRLAAFLGAAGGFLLAYQRTSLRFWGWTENEREVALASEEVASGNVPGFGKSQLTDEMQGAAFRNSVNSQLNFGIIPWFNFVNHKYHGQSN
;
A
#
# COMPACT_ATOMS: atom_id res chain seq x y z
N MET A 1 28.38 5.13 9.15
CA MET A 1 28.87 3.85 9.70
C MET A 1 30.22 3.43 9.11
N GLN A 2 30.40 3.33 7.78
CA GLN A 2 31.70 2.93 7.18
C GLN A 2 32.83 3.97 7.37
N LYS A 3 32.52 5.27 7.41
CA LYS A 3 33.50 6.32 7.73
C LYS A 3 33.92 6.35 9.21
N ALA A 4 33.19 5.65 10.09
CA ALA A 4 33.45 5.63 11.53
C ALA A 4 34.39 4.49 11.96
N ASP A 5 34.69 3.56 11.06
CA ASP A 5 35.56 2.41 11.32
C ASP A 5 36.67 2.34 10.25
N PRO A 6 37.92 2.68 10.59
CA PRO A 6 39.03 2.75 9.65
C PRO A 6 39.52 1.38 9.17
N THR A 7 39.03 0.27 9.73
CA THR A 7 39.46 -1.10 9.37
C THR A 7 38.72 -1.68 8.17
N LYS A 8 37.66 -1.02 7.69
CA LYS A 8 36.86 -1.53 6.56
C LYS A 8 37.47 -1.17 5.21
N PRO A 9 37.41 -2.10 4.23
CA PRO A 9 37.94 -1.85 2.89
C PRO A 9 37.27 -0.61 2.26
N ARG A 10 38.10 0.30 1.73
CA ARG A 10 37.67 1.57 1.11
C ARG A 10 36.97 1.41 -0.24
N PHE A 11 37.08 0.22 -0.86
CA PHE A 11 36.57 -0.09 -2.20
C PHE A 11 35.52 -1.21 -2.13
N GLY A 12 34.58 -1.24 -3.08
CA GLY A 12 33.52 -2.26 -3.14
C GLY A 12 32.15 -1.84 -2.58
N MET A 13 31.86 -0.54 -2.46
CA MET A 13 30.56 -0.05 -1.96
C MET A 13 29.41 -0.19 -2.96
N THR A 14 29.67 -0.41 -4.26
CA THR A 14 28.61 -0.41 -5.29
C THR A 14 27.47 -1.41 -5.00
N PRO A 15 27.72 -2.66 -4.61
CA PRO A 15 26.64 -3.58 -4.23
C PRO A 15 25.86 -3.09 -3.01
N ALA A 16 26.55 -2.54 -2.01
CA ALA A 16 25.92 -2.00 -0.81
C ALA A 16 25.05 -0.77 -1.12
N LEU A 17 25.49 0.12 -2.01
CA LEU A 17 24.72 1.27 -2.45
C LEU A 17 23.50 0.86 -3.27
N ARG A 18 23.62 -0.14 -4.15
CA ARG A 18 22.48 -0.70 -4.90
C ARG A 18 21.44 -1.31 -3.97
N LEU A 19 21.90 -2.09 -2.99
CA LEU A 19 21.01 -2.66 -1.98
C LEU A 19 20.34 -1.56 -1.14
N ALA A 20 21.10 -0.56 -0.68
CA ALA A 20 20.55 0.56 0.08
C ALA A 20 19.52 1.35 -0.73
N ALA A 21 19.78 1.62 -2.00
CA ALA A 21 18.83 2.27 -2.90
C ALA A 21 17.55 1.44 -3.07
N PHE A 22 17.69 0.13 -3.28
CA PHE A 22 16.55 -0.79 -3.39
C PHE A 22 15.70 -0.81 -2.11
N LEU A 23 16.33 -0.98 -0.95
CA LEU A 23 15.63 -0.99 0.34
C LEU A 23 14.98 0.36 0.65
N GLY A 24 15.64 1.47 0.30
CA GLY A 24 15.07 2.81 0.43
C GLY A 24 13.84 3.01 -0.46
N ALA A 25 13.88 2.54 -1.71
CA ALA A 25 12.74 2.59 -2.62
C ALA A 25 11.58 1.70 -2.13
N ALA A 26 11.88 0.47 -1.71
CA ALA A 26 10.88 -0.46 -1.18
C ALA A 26 10.20 0.09 0.09
N GLY A 27 10.99 0.56 1.06
CA GLY A 27 10.47 1.16 2.29
C GLY A 27 9.68 2.44 2.03
N GLY A 28 10.16 3.29 1.10
CA GLY A 28 9.45 4.49 0.67
C GLY A 28 8.10 4.19 0.04
N PHE A 29 8.02 3.16 -0.79
CA PHE A 29 6.76 2.68 -1.37
C PHE A 29 5.79 2.20 -0.29
N LEU A 30 6.23 1.36 0.65
CA LEU A 30 5.39 0.85 1.74
C LEU A 30 4.86 1.99 2.61
N LEU A 31 5.69 2.98 2.94
CA LEU A 31 5.29 4.16 3.70
C LEU A 31 4.27 5.00 2.93
N ALA A 32 4.47 5.21 1.63
CA ALA A 32 3.54 5.95 0.78
C ALA A 32 2.19 5.23 0.66
N TYR A 33 2.20 3.91 0.49
CA TYR A 33 0.99 3.08 0.46
C TYR A 33 0.24 3.18 1.78
N GLN A 34 0.91 2.98 2.92
CA GLN A 34 0.31 3.07 4.25
C GLN A 34 -0.32 4.45 4.49
N ARG A 35 0.40 5.55 4.22
CA ARG A 35 -0.12 6.92 4.38
C ARG A 35 -1.35 7.19 3.53
N THR A 36 -1.37 6.65 2.32
CA THR A 36 -2.51 6.81 1.41
C THR A 36 -3.72 6.01 1.90
N SER A 37 -3.52 4.79 2.40
CA SER A 37 -4.60 4.00 3.03
C SER A 37 -5.19 4.68 4.26
N LEU A 38 -4.37 5.36 5.08
CA LEU A 38 -4.87 6.16 6.21
C LEU A 38 -5.81 7.30 5.77
N ARG A 39 -5.53 7.94 4.62
CA ARG A 39 -6.44 8.94 4.01
C ARG A 39 -7.74 8.30 3.54
N PHE A 40 -7.68 7.12 2.91
CA PHE A 40 -8.88 6.38 2.51
C PHE A 40 -9.75 5.95 3.70
N TRP A 41 -9.15 5.71 4.88
CA TRP A 41 -9.90 5.42 6.11
C TRP A 41 -10.39 6.67 6.85
N GLY A 42 -10.01 7.87 6.39
CA GLY A 42 -10.32 9.13 7.09
C GLY A 42 -9.58 9.31 8.41
N TRP A 43 -8.47 8.59 8.63
CA TRP A 43 -7.65 8.75 9.84
C TRP A 43 -6.73 9.98 9.77
N THR A 44 -6.55 10.50 8.56
CA THR A 44 -5.80 11.72 8.25
C THR A 44 -6.60 12.55 7.25
N GLU A 45 -6.25 13.84 7.08
CA GLU A 45 -6.87 14.73 6.09
C GLU A 45 -6.94 14.08 4.69
N ASN A 46 -8.10 14.19 4.05
CA ASN A 46 -8.43 13.49 2.82
C ASN A 46 -9.48 14.23 1.95
N GLU A 47 -9.62 15.56 2.07
CA GLU A 47 -10.64 16.33 1.35
C GLU A 47 -10.48 16.17 -0.17
N ARG A 48 -9.22 16.17 -0.64
CA ARG A 48 -8.89 15.93 -2.04
C ARG A 48 -9.35 14.56 -2.52
N GLU A 49 -9.07 13.50 -1.76
CA GLU A 49 -9.46 12.13 -2.11
C GLU A 49 -10.97 11.96 -2.12
N VAL A 50 -11.71 12.61 -1.20
CA VAL A 50 -13.18 12.60 -1.19
C VAL A 50 -13.76 13.30 -2.42
N ALA A 51 -13.17 14.43 -2.83
CA ALA A 51 -13.58 15.14 -4.05
C ALA A 51 -13.37 14.26 -5.30
N LEU A 52 -12.19 13.65 -5.44
CA LEU A 52 -11.88 12.72 -6.53
C LEU A 52 -12.80 11.50 -6.53
N ALA A 53 -13.06 10.90 -5.37
CA ALA A 53 -13.96 9.76 -5.25
C ALA A 53 -15.40 10.12 -5.68
N SER A 54 -15.85 11.35 -5.40
CA SER A 54 -17.17 11.84 -5.83
C SER A 54 -17.26 11.96 -7.35
N GLU A 55 -16.20 12.45 -7.99
CA GLU A 55 -16.08 12.51 -9.46
C GLU A 55 -16.03 11.10 -10.08
N GLU A 56 -15.28 10.17 -9.48
CA GLU A 56 -15.19 8.77 -9.92
C GLU A 56 -16.54 8.06 -9.84
N VAL A 57 -17.28 8.24 -8.75
CA VAL A 57 -18.66 7.72 -8.59
C VAL A 57 -19.59 8.31 -9.64
N ALA A 58 -19.54 9.63 -9.88
CA ALA A 58 -20.35 10.28 -10.90
C ALA A 58 -20.01 9.80 -12.33
N SER A 59 -18.76 9.42 -12.59
CA SER A 59 -18.33 8.84 -13.87
C SER A 59 -18.79 7.39 -14.07
N GLY A 60 -19.25 6.72 -13.01
CA GLY A 60 -19.64 5.30 -13.03
C GLY A 60 -18.46 4.34 -13.03
N ASN A 61 -17.21 4.83 -12.93
CA ASN A 61 -16.02 4.02 -12.85
C ASN A 61 -15.33 4.23 -11.49
N VAL A 62 -15.69 3.40 -10.51
CA VAL A 62 -15.10 3.45 -9.18
C VAL A 62 -14.00 2.37 -9.07
N PRO A 63 -12.72 2.76 -8.96
CA PRO A 63 -11.63 1.81 -8.79
C PRO A 63 -11.86 0.88 -7.58
N GLY A 64 -11.65 -0.42 -7.76
CA GLY A 64 -11.88 -1.44 -6.72
C GLY A 64 -13.32 -1.96 -6.63
N PHE A 65 -14.29 -1.25 -7.21
CA PHE A 65 -15.68 -1.71 -7.31
C PHE A 65 -15.95 -2.21 -8.73
N GLY A 66 -15.77 -3.51 -8.94
CA GLY A 66 -15.90 -4.10 -10.27
C GLY A 66 -16.16 -5.60 -10.25
N LYS A 67 -16.30 -6.19 -11.44
CA LYS A 67 -16.48 -7.64 -11.56
C LYS A 67 -15.20 -8.35 -11.13
N SER A 68 -15.34 -9.28 -10.19
CA SER A 68 -14.29 -10.22 -9.80
C SER A 68 -14.39 -11.49 -10.63
N GLN A 69 -13.25 -12.11 -10.92
CA GLN A 69 -13.23 -13.49 -11.43
C GLN A 69 -13.39 -14.53 -10.30
N LEU A 70 -13.37 -14.08 -9.05
CA LEU A 70 -13.44 -14.94 -7.88
C LEU A 70 -14.89 -15.16 -7.44
N THR A 71 -15.15 -16.33 -6.85
CA THR A 71 -16.43 -16.60 -6.18
C THR A 71 -16.63 -15.66 -4.99
N ASP A 72 -17.88 -15.48 -4.57
CA ASP A 72 -18.23 -14.63 -3.42
C ASP A 72 -17.50 -15.05 -2.13
N GLU A 73 -17.30 -16.35 -1.94
CA GLU A 73 -16.55 -16.89 -0.80
C GLU A 73 -15.07 -16.46 -0.87
N MET A 74 -14.43 -16.64 -2.03
CA MET A 74 -13.03 -16.26 -2.24
C MET A 74 -12.82 -14.75 -2.12
N GLN A 75 -13.78 -13.94 -2.59
CA GLN A 75 -13.77 -12.49 -2.37
C GLN A 75 -13.84 -12.16 -0.87
N GLY A 76 -14.65 -12.89 -0.10
CA GLY A 76 -14.73 -12.74 1.36
C GLY A 76 -13.44 -13.10 2.06
N ALA A 77 -12.78 -14.18 1.63
CA ALA A 77 -11.46 -14.57 2.14
C ALA A 77 -10.40 -13.50 1.80
N ALA A 78 -10.40 -13.00 0.57
CA ALA A 78 -9.49 -11.94 0.12
C ALA A 78 -9.67 -10.65 0.93
N PHE A 79 -10.91 -10.24 1.20
CA PHE A 79 -11.21 -9.09 2.05
C PHE A 79 -10.64 -9.27 3.46
N ARG A 80 -10.94 -10.39 4.13
CA ARG A 80 -10.48 -10.64 5.50
C ARG A 80 -8.95 -10.70 5.63
N ASN A 81 -8.25 -11.14 4.58
CA ASN A 81 -6.79 -11.14 4.56
C ASN A 81 -6.18 -9.76 4.29
N SER A 82 -6.88 -8.88 3.57
CA SER A 82 -6.35 -7.59 3.12
C SER A 82 -6.88 -6.39 3.89
N VAL A 83 -7.95 -6.53 4.66
CA VAL A 83 -8.48 -5.47 5.52
C VAL A 83 -7.45 -5.09 6.58
N ASN A 84 -7.15 -3.80 6.69
CA ASN A 84 -6.19 -3.22 7.63
C ASN A 84 -4.75 -3.77 7.56
N SER A 85 -4.38 -4.54 6.53
CA SER A 85 -3.05 -5.15 6.43
C SER A 85 -1.90 -4.14 6.39
N GLN A 86 -2.20 -2.90 6.02
CA GLN A 86 -1.26 -1.77 5.94
C GLN A 86 -0.70 -1.36 7.31
N LEU A 87 -1.37 -1.76 8.40
CA LEU A 87 -0.89 -1.51 9.75
C LEU A 87 0.31 -2.39 10.14
N ASN A 88 0.60 -3.44 9.35
CA ASN A 88 1.60 -4.44 9.71
C ASN A 88 2.63 -4.74 8.61
N PHE A 89 2.96 -3.74 7.78
CA PHE A 89 3.98 -3.85 6.74
C PHE A 89 5.39 -4.13 7.25
N GLY A 90 5.66 -3.91 8.55
CA GLY A 90 6.93 -4.30 9.17
C GLY A 90 7.12 -5.82 9.27
N ILE A 91 6.03 -6.60 9.23
CA ILE A 91 6.06 -8.07 9.27
C ILE A 91 5.88 -8.63 7.86
N ILE A 92 4.75 -8.33 7.21
CA ILE A 92 4.44 -8.83 5.86
C ILE A 92 3.79 -7.70 5.04
N PRO A 93 4.33 -7.36 3.85
CA PRO A 93 3.65 -6.47 2.91
C PRO A 93 2.50 -7.20 2.24
N TRP A 94 1.26 -6.85 2.60
CA TRP A 94 0.05 -7.46 2.05
C TRP A 94 -0.90 -6.41 1.50
N PHE A 95 -1.35 -6.60 0.25
CA PHE A 95 -2.13 -5.61 -0.50
C PHE A 95 -3.46 -6.21 -0.96
N ASN A 96 -4.42 -5.33 -1.27
CA ASN A 96 -5.65 -5.74 -1.93
C ASN A 96 -5.46 -5.74 -3.46
N PHE A 97 -5.68 -6.90 -4.08
CA PHE A 97 -5.68 -7.09 -5.54
C PHE A 97 -7.02 -7.64 -6.06
N VAL A 98 -8.02 -7.76 -5.20
CA VAL A 98 -9.30 -8.37 -5.53
C VAL A 98 -10.37 -7.30 -5.47
N ASN A 99 -11.05 -7.09 -6.59
CA ASN A 99 -12.31 -6.36 -6.61
C ASN A 99 -13.33 -7.19 -5.83
N HIS A 100 -13.69 -6.73 -4.63
CA HIS A 100 -14.64 -7.40 -3.75
C HIS A 100 -15.71 -6.41 -3.29
N LYS A 101 -16.90 -6.88 -2.95
CA LYS A 101 -18.03 -6.02 -2.54
C LYS A 101 -17.95 -5.41 -1.13
N TYR A 102 -16.90 -5.69 -0.35
CA TYR A 102 -16.82 -5.35 1.09
C TYR A 102 -16.14 -4.01 1.41
N HIS A 103 -16.07 -3.09 0.45
CA HIS A 103 -15.68 -1.71 0.74
C HIS A 103 -16.82 -1.02 1.48
N GLY A 104 -16.50 -0.17 2.48
CA GLY A 104 -17.47 0.40 3.42
C GLY A 104 -18.77 0.85 2.75
N GLN A 105 -19.89 0.29 3.18
CA GLN A 105 -21.21 0.66 2.69
C GLN A 105 -21.53 2.09 3.12
N SER A 106 -21.75 2.99 2.17
CA SER A 106 -22.65 4.11 2.39
C SER A 106 -24.08 3.57 2.29
N ASN A 107 -24.81 3.60 3.41
CA ASN A 107 -26.28 3.56 3.38
C ASN A 107 -26.84 4.70 2.54
#